data_AF-N9PKZ0-F1
#
_entry.id   AF-N9PKZ0-F1
#
_cell.length_a   1.000
_cell.length_b   1.000
_cell.length_c   1.000
_cell.angle_alpha   90.00
_cell.angle_beta   90.00
_cell.angle_gamma   90.00
#
_symmetry.space_group_name_H-M   'P 1'
#
loop_
_entity.id
_entity.type
_entity.pdbx_description
1 polymer ?
#
loop_
_entity_poly.entity_id
_entity_poly.type
_entity_poly.pdbx_seq_one_letter_code
_entity_poly.pdbx_strand_id
1 'polypeptide(L)'
;MEHIQKLVDSLEQRISKFENKKPISQKALQSDLNKMRIFIKSYFELNLVTQDQQKSWLDRVEATQIRYEEKPVQKNNQKQRKHKGKPHKFRSSNPHL
;
A
#
# COMPACT_ATOMS: atom_id res chain seq x y z
N MET A 1 17.81 -17.48 26.54
CA MET A 1 17.01 -16.23 26.61
C MET A 1 17.40 -15.23 25.53
N GLU A 2 18.68 -14.90 25.34
CA GLU A 2 19.13 -13.89 24.35
C GLU A 2 18.69 -14.17 22.90
N HIS A 3 18.70 -15.43 22.46
CA HIS A 3 18.28 -15.81 21.11
C HIS A 3 16.77 -15.64 20.87
N ILE A 4 15.94 -15.86 21.88
CA ILE A 4 14.48 -15.67 21.79
C ILE A 4 14.18 -14.18 21.67
N GLN A 5 14.82 -13.35 22.49
CA GLN A 5 14.67 -11.90 22.40
C GLN A 5 15.08 -11.36 21.02
N LYS A 6 16.20 -11.84 20.46
CA LYS A 6 16.63 -11.47 19.10
C LYS A 6 15.60 -11.82 18.03
N LEU A 7 14.89 -12.94 18.16
CA LEU A 7 13.80 -13.30 17.24
C LEU A 7 12.64 -12.32 17.38
N VAL A 8 12.18 -12.07 18.61
CA VAL A 8 11.09 -11.13 18.90
C VAL A 8 11.41 -9.74 18.36
N ASP A 9 12.61 -9.23 18.64
CA ASP A 9 13.09 -7.94 18.14
C ASP A 9 13.16 -7.91 16.60
N SER A 10 13.58 -9.02 15.97
CA SER A 10 13.62 -9.12 14.51
C SER A 10 12.22 -9.01 13.89
N LEU A 11 11.22 -9.63 14.51
CA LEU A 11 9.85 -9.54 14.04
C LEU A 11 9.27 -8.13 14.26
N GLU A 12 9.49 -7.54 15.43
CA GLU A 12 9.11 -6.14 15.71
C GLU A 12 9.70 -5.19 14.65
N GLN A 13 11.00 -5.30 14.35
CA GLN A 13 11.65 -4.51 13.31
C GLN A 13 11.03 -4.72 11.92
N ARG A 14 10.63 -5.95 11.58
CA ARG A 14 9.96 -6.25 10.30
C ARG A 14 8.60 -5.58 10.22
N ILE A 15 7.83 -5.60 11.30
CA ILE A 15 6.52 -4.93 11.38
C ILE A 15 6.71 -3.41 11.25
N SER A 16 7.64 -2.81 11.99
CA SER A 16 7.95 -1.38 11.85
C SER A 16 8.39 -1.00 10.44
N LYS A 17 9.18 -1.84 9.76
CA LYS A 17 9.55 -1.62 8.36
C LYS A 17 8.33 -1.70 7.45
N PHE A 18 7.43 -2.66 7.68
CA PHE A 18 6.20 -2.82 6.92
C PHE A 18 5.27 -1.59 7.04
N GLU A 19 5.08 -1.06 8.24
CA GLU A 19 4.27 0.14 8.52
C GLU A 19 4.75 1.38 7.74
N ASN A 20 6.08 1.53 7.65
CA ASN A 20 6.72 2.69 7.04
C ASN A 20 7.01 2.52 5.54
N LYS A 21 7.00 1.29 5.02
CA LYS A 21 7.28 0.99 3.61
C LYS A 21 6.06 1.33 2.76
N LYS A 22 6.23 2.23 1.79
CA LYS A 22 5.22 2.46 0.75
C LYS A 22 5.16 1.22 -0.16
N PRO A 23 4.00 0.55 -0.31
CA PRO A 23 3.88 -0.60 -1.18
C PRO A 23 4.04 -0.20 -2.65
N ILE A 24 4.79 -1.00 -3.41
CA ILE A 24 5.03 -0.77 -4.84
C ILE A 24 3.78 -1.09 -5.68
N SER A 25 2.94 -2.01 -5.18
CA SER A 25 1.64 -2.36 -5.75
C SER A 25 0.73 -3.00 -4.70
N GLN A 26 -0.57 -3.08 -4.98
CA GLN A 26 -1.53 -3.78 -4.12
C GLN A 26 -1.19 -5.28 -3.97
N LYS A 27 -0.72 -5.93 -5.04
CA LYS A 27 -0.26 -7.34 -4.98
C LYS A 27 0.95 -7.50 -4.05
N ALA A 28 1.88 -6.56 -4.07
CA ALA A 28 3.04 -6.58 -3.18
C ALA A 28 2.62 -6.33 -1.72
N LEU A 29 1.69 -5.40 -1.47
CA LEU A 29 1.10 -5.16 -0.15
C LEU A 29 0.48 -6.45 0.40
N GLN A 30 -0.38 -7.12 -0.38
CA GLN A 30 -1.05 -8.35 0.04
C GLN A 30 -0.07 -9.51 0.29
N SER A 31 1.00 -9.61 -0.51
CA SER A 31 2.06 -10.59 -0.26
C SER A 31 2.81 -10.31 1.05
N ASP A 32 3.16 -9.05 1.32
CA ASP A 32 3.85 -8.65 2.54
C ASP A 32 2.94 -8.85 3.78
N LEU A 33 1.64 -8.52 3.67
CA LEU A 33 0.62 -8.77 4.70
C LEU A 33 0.51 -10.25 5.09
N ASN A 34 0.36 -11.12 4.09
CA ASN A 34 0.26 -12.56 4.33
C ASN A 34 1.50 -13.11 5.03
N LYS A 35 2.70 -12.63 4.65
CA LYS A 35 3.95 -13.00 5.33
C LYS A 35 3.97 -12.53 6.78
N MET A 36 3.56 -11.29 7.06
CA MET A 36 3.52 -10.76 8.43
C MET A 36 2.56 -11.57 9.30
N ARG A 37 1.36 -11.89 8.81
CA ARG A 37 0.38 -12.73 9.52
C ARG A 37 0.94 -14.12 9.87
N ILE A 38 1.64 -14.76 8.92
CA ILE A 38 2.29 -16.05 9.16
C ILE A 38 3.33 -15.93 10.27
N PHE A 39 4.23 -14.93 10.21
CA PHE A 39 5.26 -14.78 11.24
C PHE A 39 4.67 -14.52 12.63
N ILE A 40 3.70 -13.61 12.75
CA ILE A 40 3.04 -13.31 14.03
C ILE A 40 2.38 -14.57 14.61
N LYS A 41 1.67 -15.33 13.76
CA LYS A 41 1.04 -16.59 14.18
C LYS A 41 2.08 -17.61 14.65
N SER A 42 3.15 -17.83 13.88
CA SER A 42 4.21 -18.78 14.26
C SER A 42 4.90 -18.42 15.56
N TYR A 43 5.11 -17.12 15.83
CA TYR A 43 5.75 -16.68 17.08
C TYR A 43 4.85 -16.93 18.30
N PHE A 44 3.55 -16.76 18.15
CA PHE A 44 2.58 -17.11 19.19
C PHE A 44 2.47 -18.62 19.40
N GLU A 45 2.36 -19.42 18.32
CA GLU A 45 2.31 -20.90 18.41
C GLU A 45 3.56 -21.50 19.06
N LEU A 46 4.71 -20.86 18.89
CA LEU A 46 5.97 -21.23 19.54
C LEU A 46 6.10 -20.69 20.97
N ASN A 47 5.06 -20.05 21.52
CA ASN A 47 5.05 -19.40 22.84
C ASN A 47 6.20 -18.40 23.03
N LEU A 48 6.63 -17.72 21.96
CA LEU A 48 7.70 -16.72 22.03
C LEU A 48 7.19 -15.35 22.47
N VAL A 49 5.88 -15.12 22.34
CA VAL A 49 5.21 -13.85 22.64
C VAL A 49 3.88 -14.10 23.34
N THR A 50 3.41 -13.09 24.07
CA THR A 50 2.09 -13.15 24.72
C THR A 50 0.96 -12.90 23.73
N GLN A 51 -0.27 -13.25 24.14
CA GLN A 51 -1.48 -12.96 23.37
C GLN A 51 -1.65 -11.45 23.11
N ASP A 52 -1.29 -10.60 24.08
CA ASP A 52 -1.38 -9.14 23.92
C ASP A 52 -0.39 -8.62 22.88
N GLN A 53 0.84 -9.14 22.88
CA GLN A 53 1.84 -8.80 21.86
C GLN A 53 1.39 -9.25 20.47
N GLN A 54 0.88 -10.49 20.36
CA GLN A 54 0.33 -11.01 19.12
C GLN A 54 -0.79 -10.12 18.58
N LYS A 55 -1.75 -9.74 19.44
CA LYS A 55 -2.87 -8.88 19.07
C LYS A 55 -2.39 -7.50 18.62
N SER A 56 -1.50 -6.87 19.38
CA SER A 56 -0.93 -5.56 19.02
C SER A 56 -0.26 -5.58 17.63
N TRP A 57 0.47 -6.65 17.31
CA TRP A 57 1.09 -6.81 16.00
C TRP A 57 0.08 -7.01 14.88
N LEU A 58 -0.97 -7.80 15.11
CA LEU A 58 -2.05 -7.99 14.12
C LEU A 58 -2.77 -6.66 13.84
N ASP A 59 -3.13 -5.92 14.88
CA ASP A 59 -3.80 -4.62 14.77
C ASP A 59 -2.97 -3.62 13.95
N ARG A 60 -1.65 -3.58 14.17
CA ARG A 60 -0.70 -2.74 13.43
C ARG A 60 -0.59 -3.11 11.95
N VAL A 61 -0.51 -4.41 11.66
CA VAL A 61 -0.45 -4.94 10.29
C VAL A 61 -1.77 -4.65 9.55
N GLU A 62 -2.91 -4.79 10.21
CA GLU A 62 -4.23 -4.49 9.65
C GLU A 62 -4.44 -2.99 9.43
N ALA A 63 -4.08 -2.14 10.39
CA ALA A 63 -4.12 -0.68 10.22
C ALA A 63 -3.26 -0.22 9.03
N THR A 64 -2.13 -0.89 8.80
CA THR A 64 -1.27 -0.63 7.63
C THR A 64 -1.94 -1.04 6.32
N GLN A 65 -2.63 -2.18 6.29
CA GLN A 65 -3.44 -2.60 5.14
C GLN A 65 -4.46 -1.51 4.79
N ILE A 66 -5.29 -1.12 5.77
CA ILE A 66 -6.33 -0.10 5.60
C ILE A 66 -5.73 1.19 5.07
N ARG A 67 -4.65 1.70 5.69
CA ARG A 67 -3.97 2.94 5.28
C ARG A 67 -3.51 2.96 3.81
N TYR A 68 -3.11 1.81 3.26
CA TYR A 68 -2.61 1.73 1.89
C TYR A 68 -3.67 1.25 0.88
N GLU A 69 -4.73 0.57 1.32
CA GLU A 69 -5.92 0.28 0.50
C GLU A 69 -6.80 1.54 0.34
N GLU A 70 -7.02 2.30 1.42
CA GLU A 70 -7.75 3.57 1.42
C GLU A 70 -6.99 4.73 0.77
N LYS A 71 -5.75 4.52 0.35
CA LYS A 71 -5.05 5.40 -0.58
C LYS A 71 -5.23 4.86 -2.00
N PRO A 72 -6.39 5.07 -2.65
CA PRO A 72 -6.42 4.97 -4.09
C PRO A 72 -5.48 6.06 -4.56
N VAL A 73 -4.35 5.65 -5.11
CA VAL A 73 -3.74 6.21 -6.30
C VAL A 73 -4.45 7.50 -6.73
N GLN A 74 -4.09 8.63 -6.11
CA GLN A 74 -4.22 9.93 -6.74
C GLN A 74 -3.20 9.94 -7.89
N LYS A 75 -3.41 9.06 -8.88
CA LYS A 75 -2.96 9.28 -10.24
C LYS A 75 -3.75 10.49 -10.66
N ASN A 76 -3.13 11.64 -10.45
CA ASN A 76 -3.02 12.73 -11.38
C ASN A 76 -3.77 12.49 -12.71
N ASN A 77 -5.10 12.60 -12.69
CA ASN A 77 -5.94 12.74 -13.87
C ASN A 77 -6.04 14.23 -14.29
N GLN A 78 -4.96 14.99 -14.06
CA GLN A 78 -4.79 16.33 -14.63
C GLN A 78 -4.00 16.26 -15.95
N LYS A 79 -4.36 15.31 -16.82
CA LYS A 79 -4.01 15.33 -18.25
C LYS A 79 -5.28 15.05 -19.07
N GLN A 80 -6.28 15.92 -18.97
CA GLN A 80 -7.30 16.11 -20.02
C GLN A 80 -8.24 17.28 -19.67
N ARG A 81 -7.70 18.50 -19.60
CA ARG A 81 -8.52 19.69 -19.88
C ARG A 81 -7.69 20.66 -20.73
N LYS A 82 -8.38 21.28 -21.69
CA LYS A 82 -7.93 22.21 -22.76
C LYS A 82 -7.34 21.44 -23.96
N HIS A 83 -8.05 21.21 -25.06
CA HIS A 83 -8.90 22.13 -25.82
C HIS A 83 -10.16 21.43 -26.38
N LYS A 84 -11.33 21.78 -25.84
CA LYS A 84 -12.56 21.84 -26.65
C LYS A 84 -12.97 23.30 -26.69
N GLY A 85 -13.13 23.83 -27.90
CA GLY A 85 -13.78 25.11 -28.14
C GLY A 85 -12.99 26.08 -29.02
N LYS A 86 -13.09 25.93 -30.33
CA LYS A 86 -13.57 27.02 -31.19
C LYS A 86 -14.37 26.39 -32.35
N PRO A 87 -15.66 26.69 -32.50
CA PRO A 87 -16.37 26.47 -33.76
C PRO A 87 -15.99 27.61 -34.69
N HIS A 88 -15.43 27.33 -35.87
CA HIS A 88 -15.32 28.35 -36.91
C HIS A 88 -16.24 28.00 -38.07
N LYS A 89 -17.27 28.84 -38.22
CA LYS A 89 -18.22 28.89 -39.33
C LYS A 89 -17.51 28.98 -40.68
N PHE A 90 -18.18 28.40 -41.68
CA PHE A 90 -18.04 28.56 -43.13
C PHE A 90 -17.51 29.91 -43.61
N ARG A 91 -16.64 29.88 -44.62
CA ARG A 91 -16.65 30.85 -45.71
C ARG A 91 -16.28 30.15 -47.01
N SER A 92 -17.23 30.12 -47.96
CA SER A 92 -16.97 29.76 -49.34
C SER A 92 -16.05 30.80 -49.98
N SER A 93 -15.13 30.37 -50.82
CA SER A 93 -14.48 31.21 -51.83
C SER A 93 -13.95 30.30 -52.94
N ASN A 94 -14.59 30.39 -54.12
CA ASN A 94 -14.08 29.90 -55.41
C ASN A 94 -12.61 30.27 -55.61
N PRO A 95 -11.90 29.51 -56.44
CA PRO A 95 -11.12 30.14 -57.49
C PRO A 95 -11.55 29.62 -58.86
N HIS A 96 -12.07 30.55 -59.67
CA HIS A 96 -11.93 30.47 -61.12
C HIS A 96 -10.44 30.57 -61.43
N LEU A 97 -9.90 29.57 -62.15
CA LEU A 97 -9.12 29.69 -63.38
C LEU A 97 -8.80 28.28 -63.89
#